data_AF-A0A7G7HK12-F1
#
_entry.id   AF-A0A7G7HK12-F1
#
_cell.length_a   1.000
_cell.length_b   1.000
_cell.length_c   1.000
_cell.angle_alpha   90.00
_cell.angle_beta   90.00
_cell.angle_gamma   90.00
#
_symmetry.space_group_name_H-M   'P 1'
#
loop_
_entity.id
_entity.type
_entity.pdbx_description
1 polymer ?
#
loop_
_entity_poly.entity_id
_entity_poly.type
_entity_poly.pdbx_seq_one_letter_code
_entity_poly.pdbx_strand_id
1 'polypeptide(L)'
;MTNHAVLSASASHRWLNCPPSVRLTEDMPDVTSEFALEGTDAHELCAYLVEKALGRKARDPTEDLSFYNEEMQNCAEEYRNYVMEQVEKAKDYSHDPTVLIEQRLDFSKWVPEGFGTGDCLIVADGLLQVIDYKHGLGILVDADHNPQMMCYALGALEMFDGIYDFDNVTMTIFQPRKNNISTFEMDKAELLEWAEDQLSPKAELAFKGEGELKSGKHCQFCKIKNVCRKRAEDNLALAKMEFADPATLDYEDIAEILPKLDLLVSWANDVKAYALKEATEGHSIPGYKLVEGRSVRKFSDEAAVSQAVMDAGFDPYEKKLLTITAMTKLLGKKTFNDLLGGLIVKQSGKPTLVPLDDSRQELNLATNEFKED
;
A
#
# COMPACT_ATOMS: atom_id res chain seq x y z
N MET A 1 -16.86 15.53 -10.83
CA MET A 1 -16.56 15.33 -9.40
C MET A 1 -16.91 13.90 -9.11
N THR A 2 -15.90 13.05 -8.91
CA THR A 2 -16.09 11.69 -8.40
C THR A 2 -16.77 11.83 -7.04
N ASN A 3 -18.01 11.34 -6.94
CA ASN A 3 -18.73 11.31 -5.68
C ASN A 3 -17.96 10.32 -4.81
N HIS A 4 -17.16 10.78 -3.85
CA HIS A 4 -16.48 9.90 -2.89
C HIS A 4 -17.37 9.76 -1.66
N ALA A 5 -17.64 8.53 -1.23
CA ALA A 5 -18.30 8.30 0.05
C ALA A 5 -17.49 8.97 1.16
N VAL A 6 -18.17 9.66 2.08
CA VAL A 6 -17.55 10.26 3.28
C VAL A 6 -16.77 9.21 4.07
N LEU A 7 -17.31 7.99 4.13
CA LEU A 7 -16.70 6.80 4.72
C LEU A 7 -16.25 5.82 3.63
N SER A 8 -15.28 6.21 2.80
CA SER A 8 -14.76 5.33 1.76
C SER A 8 -14.11 4.07 2.35
N ALA A 9 -14.23 2.93 1.65
CA ALA A 9 -13.60 1.67 2.03
C ALA A 9 -12.07 1.79 2.13
N SER A 10 -11.43 2.54 1.22
CA SER A 10 -9.97 2.76 1.24
C SER A 10 -9.49 3.59 2.45
N ALA A 11 -10.38 4.35 3.08
CA ALA A 11 -10.10 5.10 4.31
C ALA A 11 -10.60 4.38 5.58
N SER A 12 -11.15 3.16 5.47
CA SER A 12 -11.76 2.40 6.57
C SER A 12 -10.87 2.21 7.77
N HIS A 13 -9.61 1.86 7.55
CA HIS A 13 -8.64 1.74 8.62
C HIS A 13 -8.50 3.03 9.45
N ARG A 14 -8.70 4.23 8.84
CA ARG A 14 -8.66 5.50 9.57
C ARG A 14 -9.92 5.74 10.36
N TRP A 15 -11.09 5.64 9.75
CA TRP A 15 -12.34 6.01 10.42
C TRP A 15 -12.83 4.95 11.42
N LEU A 16 -12.43 3.68 11.28
CA LEU A 16 -12.64 2.66 12.31
C LEU A 16 -11.82 2.91 13.58
N ASN A 17 -10.59 3.41 13.42
CA ASN A 17 -9.69 3.64 14.54
C ASN A 17 -9.84 5.04 15.16
N CYS A 18 -10.24 6.04 14.37
CA CYS A 18 -10.41 7.41 14.81
C CYS A 18 -11.64 8.04 14.15
N PRO A 19 -12.86 7.67 14.59
CA PRO A 19 -14.11 8.11 13.96
C PRO A 19 -14.26 9.63 13.81
N PRO A 20 -13.95 10.48 14.81
CA PRO A 20 -14.09 11.94 14.68
C PRO A 20 -13.21 12.55 13.59
N SER A 21 -12.14 11.85 13.16
CA SER A 21 -11.22 12.37 12.15
C SER A 21 -11.87 12.64 10.81
N VAL A 22 -12.99 11.97 10.51
CA VAL A 22 -13.73 12.15 9.25
C VAL A 22 -14.29 13.55 9.16
N ARG A 23 -15.17 13.94 10.10
CA ARG A 23 -15.81 15.27 10.11
C ARG A 23 -14.82 16.39 10.38
N LEU A 24 -13.77 16.16 11.16
CA LEU A 24 -12.69 17.14 11.39
C LEU A 24 -11.88 17.47 10.12
N THR A 25 -11.96 16.62 9.09
CA THR A 25 -11.19 16.77 7.85
C THR A 25 -12.06 16.94 6.61
N GLU A 26 -13.37 17.07 6.78
CA GLU A 26 -14.35 17.13 5.69
C GLU A 26 -14.17 18.38 4.82
N ASP A 27 -14.01 19.56 5.44
CA ASP A 27 -13.81 20.82 4.74
C ASP A 27 -12.37 21.03 4.21
N MET A 28 -11.47 20.06 4.44
CA MET A 28 -10.09 20.16 4.00
C MET A 28 -9.92 19.54 2.62
N PRO A 29 -9.24 20.22 1.68
CA PRO A 29 -9.03 19.67 0.35
C PRO A 29 -8.19 18.38 0.43
N ASP A 30 -8.56 17.39 -0.38
CA ASP A 30 -7.70 16.25 -0.63
C ASP A 30 -6.46 16.71 -1.40
N VAL A 31 -5.29 16.33 -0.89
CA VAL A 31 -4.01 16.57 -1.56
C VAL A 31 -3.64 15.30 -2.30
N THR A 32 -3.87 15.31 -3.61
CA THR A 32 -3.46 14.21 -4.48
C THR A 32 -1.94 14.26 -4.67
N SER A 33 -1.27 13.15 -4.35
CA SER A 33 0.16 13.00 -4.62
C SER A 33 0.39 12.43 -6.02
N GLU A 34 1.59 12.63 -6.58
CA GLU A 34 1.99 11.95 -7.83
C GLU A 34 1.84 10.42 -7.72
N PHE A 35 2.12 9.85 -6.55
CA PHE A 35 1.91 8.42 -6.29
C PHE A 35 0.45 7.98 -6.39
N ALA A 36 -0.50 8.84 -6.00
CA ALA A 36 -1.93 8.54 -6.12
C ALA A 36 -2.40 8.62 -7.57
N LEU A 37 -1.84 9.56 -8.35
CA LEU A 37 -2.10 9.66 -9.79
C LEU A 37 -1.48 8.48 -10.56
N GLU A 38 -0.22 8.14 -10.29
CA GLU A 38 0.46 6.95 -10.85
C GLU A 38 -0.34 5.68 -10.54
N GLY A 39 -0.86 5.56 -9.31
CA GLY A 39 -1.75 4.46 -8.94
C GLY A 39 -3.01 4.43 -9.80
N THR A 40 -3.69 5.57 -9.98
CA THR A 40 -4.91 5.66 -10.78
C THR A 40 -4.68 5.18 -12.22
N ASP A 41 -3.62 5.65 -12.87
CA ASP A 41 -3.23 5.22 -14.22
C ASP A 41 -2.95 3.70 -14.27
N ALA A 42 -2.31 3.16 -13.23
CA ALA A 42 -2.02 1.74 -13.14
C ALA A 42 -3.29 0.89 -12.98
N HIS A 43 -4.29 1.33 -12.21
CA HIS A 43 -5.60 0.64 -12.11
C HIS A 43 -6.32 0.64 -13.46
N GLU A 44 -6.34 1.77 -14.17
CA GLU A 44 -6.97 1.86 -15.50
C GLU A 44 -6.32 0.90 -16.51
N LEU A 45 -4.99 0.81 -16.51
CA LEU A 45 -4.26 -0.15 -17.34
C LEU A 45 -4.55 -1.60 -16.95
N CYS A 46 -4.62 -1.90 -15.64
CA CYS A 46 -4.97 -3.22 -15.13
C CYS A 46 -6.36 -3.66 -15.60
N ALA A 47 -7.36 -2.80 -15.44
CA ALA A 47 -8.73 -3.05 -15.86
C ALA A 47 -8.80 -3.35 -17.37
N TYR A 48 -8.15 -2.53 -18.20
CA TYR A 48 -8.08 -2.75 -19.64
C TYR A 48 -7.46 -4.11 -20.00
N LEU A 49 -6.32 -4.46 -19.40
CA LEU A 49 -5.61 -5.69 -19.72
C LEU A 49 -6.40 -6.95 -19.31
N VAL A 50 -7.13 -6.89 -18.20
CA VAL A 50 -8.02 -7.98 -17.76
C VAL A 50 -9.23 -8.11 -18.68
N GLU A 51 -9.94 -7.01 -18.97
CA GLU A 51 -11.07 -6.98 -19.90
C GLU A 51 -10.70 -7.56 -21.27
N LYS A 52 -9.53 -7.16 -21.80
CA LYS A 52 -8.98 -7.70 -23.05
C LYS A 52 -8.70 -9.19 -22.98
N ALA A 53 -8.16 -9.69 -21.86
CA ALA A 53 -7.88 -11.11 -21.65
C ALA A 53 -9.15 -11.96 -21.56
N LEU A 54 -10.24 -11.39 -21.03
CA LEU A 54 -11.58 -11.99 -21.00
C LEU A 54 -12.28 -11.94 -22.37
N GLY A 55 -11.65 -11.39 -23.41
CA GLY A 55 -12.22 -11.25 -24.75
C GLY A 55 -13.27 -10.15 -24.87
N ARG A 56 -13.36 -9.24 -23.89
CA ARG A 56 -14.31 -8.12 -23.88
C ARG A 56 -13.74 -6.92 -24.64
N LYS A 57 -14.63 -6.07 -25.14
CA LYS A 57 -14.23 -4.85 -25.83
C LYS A 57 -13.91 -3.77 -24.81
N ALA A 58 -12.64 -3.37 -24.74
CA ALA A 58 -12.17 -2.23 -23.95
C ALA A 58 -11.32 -1.30 -24.82
N ARG A 59 -11.35 0.01 -24.53
CA ARG A 59 -10.45 1.00 -25.13
C ARG A 59 -9.08 0.85 -24.50
N ASP A 60 -8.03 0.88 -25.31
CA ASP A 60 -6.66 0.94 -24.80
C ASP A 60 -6.40 2.33 -24.19
N PRO A 61 -6.12 2.45 -22.88
CA PRO A 61 -5.94 3.73 -22.21
C PRO A 61 -4.52 4.27 -22.35
N THR A 62 -3.57 3.50 -22.90
CA THR A 62 -2.12 3.79 -22.81
C THR A 62 -1.72 5.19 -23.25
N GLU A 63 -2.38 5.75 -24.27
CA GLU A 63 -2.09 7.11 -24.77
C GLU A 63 -2.61 8.22 -23.84
N ASP A 64 -3.59 7.93 -22.99
CA ASP A 64 -4.23 8.86 -22.06
C ASP A 64 -3.56 8.86 -20.67
N LEU A 65 -2.72 7.86 -20.37
CA LEU A 65 -2.03 7.70 -19.09
C LEU A 65 -0.86 8.68 -18.95
N SER A 66 -0.85 9.46 -17.86
CA SER A 66 0.17 10.47 -17.58
C SER A 66 1.49 9.88 -17.08
N PHE A 67 1.43 8.74 -16.39
CA PHE A 67 2.57 8.11 -15.72
C PHE A 67 3.01 6.80 -16.38
N TYR A 68 2.48 6.49 -17.58
CA TYR A 68 2.78 5.24 -18.26
C TYR A 68 4.28 5.02 -18.48
N ASN A 69 4.73 3.84 -18.10
CA ASN A 69 6.08 3.36 -18.31
C ASN A 69 6.12 1.82 -18.36
N GLU A 70 7.28 1.25 -18.68
CA GLU A 70 7.45 -0.20 -18.81
C GLU A 70 7.28 -0.95 -17.47
N GLU A 71 7.61 -0.34 -16.33
CA GLU A 71 7.38 -0.95 -15.00
C GLU A 71 5.87 -1.08 -14.74
N MET A 72 5.09 -0.03 -15.02
CA MET A 72 3.63 -0.04 -14.91
C MET A 72 3.01 -1.10 -15.82
N GLN A 73 3.45 -1.18 -17.08
CA GLN A 73 3.02 -2.21 -18.03
C GLN A 73 3.27 -3.62 -17.48
N ASN A 74 4.49 -3.90 -17.01
CA ASN A 74 4.84 -5.19 -16.45
C ASN A 74 3.99 -5.54 -15.22
N CYS A 75 3.78 -4.58 -14.30
CA CYS A 75 2.95 -4.78 -13.12
C CYS A 75 1.48 -5.08 -13.49
N ALA A 76 0.93 -4.38 -14.48
CA ALA A 76 -0.44 -4.59 -14.95
C ALA A 76 -0.61 -5.94 -15.67
N GLU A 77 0.41 -6.37 -16.43
CA GLU A 77 0.44 -7.71 -17.03
C GLU A 77 0.54 -8.84 -16.01
N GLU A 78 1.32 -8.66 -14.95
CA GLU A 78 1.40 -9.60 -13.82
C GLU A 78 0.06 -9.72 -13.11
N TYR A 79 -0.61 -8.58 -12.84
CA TYR A 79 -1.96 -8.58 -12.27
C TYR A 79 -2.97 -9.31 -13.16
N ARG A 80 -3.00 -9.00 -14.47
CA ARG A 80 -3.83 -9.71 -15.44
C ARG A 80 -3.58 -11.22 -15.39
N ASN A 81 -2.33 -11.65 -15.39
CA ASN A 81 -2.00 -13.07 -15.36
C ASN A 81 -2.52 -13.74 -14.08
N TYR A 82 -2.37 -13.08 -12.94
CA TYR A 82 -2.89 -13.58 -11.67
C TYR A 82 -4.41 -13.69 -11.69
N VAL A 83 -5.12 -12.66 -12.13
CA VAL A 83 -6.59 -12.67 -12.25
C VAL A 83 -7.04 -13.82 -13.16
N MET A 84 -6.43 -13.98 -14.34
CA MET A 84 -6.79 -15.07 -15.26
C MET A 84 -6.51 -16.46 -14.66
N GLU A 85 -5.46 -16.62 -13.85
CA GLU A 85 -5.22 -17.85 -13.10
C GLU A 85 -6.35 -18.14 -12.09
N GLN A 86 -6.84 -17.12 -11.38
CA GLN A 86 -7.97 -17.26 -10.46
C GLN A 86 -9.28 -17.56 -11.20
N VAL A 87 -9.50 -16.94 -12.37
CA VAL A 87 -10.66 -17.24 -13.23
C VAL A 87 -10.64 -18.70 -13.68
N GLU A 88 -9.49 -19.26 -14.07
CA GLU A 88 -9.40 -20.69 -14.40
C GLU A 88 -9.68 -21.59 -13.19
N LYS A 89 -9.21 -21.23 -11.99
CA LYS A 89 -9.56 -21.98 -10.75
C LYS A 89 -11.05 -21.91 -10.44
N ALA A 90 -11.69 -20.76 -10.67
CA ALA A 90 -13.13 -20.60 -10.48
C ALA A 90 -13.96 -21.49 -11.41
N LYS A 91 -13.39 -21.94 -12.55
CA LYS A 91 -14.08 -22.88 -13.44
C LYS A 91 -14.25 -24.28 -12.87
N ASP A 92 -13.50 -24.64 -11.83
CA ASP A 92 -13.70 -25.89 -11.09
C ASP A 92 -15.02 -25.88 -10.29
N TYR A 93 -15.54 -24.68 -9.98
CA TYR A 93 -16.80 -24.48 -9.26
C TYR A 93 -18.00 -24.30 -10.21
N SER A 94 -17.82 -23.58 -11.32
CA SER A 94 -18.87 -23.35 -12.31
C SER A 94 -18.29 -23.25 -13.71
N HIS A 95 -18.99 -23.77 -14.73
CA HIS A 95 -18.51 -23.72 -16.12
C HIS A 95 -18.25 -22.29 -16.62
N ASP A 96 -19.03 -21.32 -16.14
CA ASP A 96 -18.94 -19.91 -16.54
C ASP A 96 -18.94 -19.00 -15.29
N PRO A 97 -17.78 -18.80 -14.64
CA PRO A 97 -17.69 -17.91 -13.49
C PRO A 97 -17.94 -16.46 -13.91
N THR A 98 -18.69 -15.72 -13.11
CA THR A 98 -18.94 -14.30 -13.34
C THR A 98 -17.71 -13.50 -12.90
N VAL A 99 -17.16 -12.69 -13.81
CA VAL A 99 -16.00 -11.81 -13.54
C VAL A 99 -16.42 -10.36 -13.75
N LEU A 100 -16.33 -9.53 -12.72
CA LEU A 100 -16.65 -8.09 -12.78
C LEU A 100 -15.39 -7.28 -12.50
N ILE A 101 -15.12 -6.28 -13.34
CA ILE A 101 -13.94 -5.41 -13.27
C ILE A 101 -14.39 -3.98 -12.97
N GLU A 102 -13.68 -3.28 -12.10
CA GLU A 102 -14.04 -1.92 -11.63
C GLU A 102 -15.50 -1.88 -11.11
N GLN A 103 -15.88 -2.91 -10.35
CA GLN A 103 -17.25 -3.08 -9.90
C GLN A 103 -17.55 -2.18 -8.71
N ARG A 104 -18.61 -1.38 -8.80
CA ARG A 104 -19.15 -0.64 -7.65
C ARG A 104 -19.76 -1.63 -6.65
N LEU A 105 -19.22 -1.66 -5.44
CA LEU A 105 -19.66 -2.50 -4.33
C LEU A 105 -20.34 -1.64 -3.28
N ASP A 106 -21.64 -1.85 -3.09
CA ASP A 106 -22.48 -1.10 -2.16
C ASP A 106 -22.61 -1.86 -0.84
N PHE A 107 -22.07 -1.29 0.23
CA PHE A 107 -22.15 -1.83 1.59
C PHE A 107 -22.90 -0.86 2.50
N SER A 108 -23.79 -0.05 1.92
CA SER A 108 -24.53 1.01 2.63
C SER A 108 -25.49 0.51 3.70
N LYS A 109 -25.79 -0.79 3.66
CA LYS A 109 -26.50 -1.53 4.71
C LYS A 109 -25.82 -1.43 6.08
N TRP A 110 -24.48 -1.37 6.12
CA TRP A 110 -23.69 -1.30 7.35
C TRP A 110 -23.03 0.06 7.57
N VAL A 111 -22.67 0.76 6.49
CA VAL A 111 -21.96 2.04 6.56
C VAL A 111 -22.81 3.11 5.87
N PRO A 112 -23.23 4.21 6.53
CA PRO A 112 -24.02 5.24 5.87
C PRO A 112 -23.35 5.76 4.60
N GLU A 113 -24.06 5.68 3.47
CA GLU A 113 -23.57 6.04 2.13
C GLU A 113 -22.30 5.27 1.68
N GLY A 114 -22.05 4.11 2.31
CA GLY A 114 -20.85 3.31 2.11
C GLY A 114 -20.83 2.56 0.78
N PHE A 115 -19.85 2.88 -0.04
CA PHE A 115 -19.52 2.10 -1.23
C PHE A 115 -18.03 2.20 -1.55
N GLY A 116 -17.57 1.35 -2.46
CA GLY A 116 -16.30 1.52 -3.14
C GLY A 116 -16.28 0.84 -4.50
N THR A 117 -15.11 0.77 -5.09
CA THR A 117 -14.89 0.12 -6.38
C THR A 117 -13.90 -1.02 -6.16
N GLY A 118 -14.34 -2.25 -6.36
CA GLY A 118 -13.47 -3.41 -6.36
C GLY A 118 -12.83 -3.59 -7.74
N ASP A 119 -11.52 -3.80 -7.78
CA ASP A 119 -10.78 -3.87 -9.05
C ASP A 119 -11.17 -5.12 -9.85
N CYS A 120 -11.28 -6.26 -9.17
CA CYS A 120 -11.78 -7.50 -9.76
C CYS A 120 -12.60 -8.31 -8.74
N LEU A 121 -13.78 -8.77 -9.17
CA LEU A 121 -14.64 -9.69 -8.45
C LEU A 121 -14.85 -10.94 -9.29
N ILE A 122 -14.60 -12.11 -8.72
CA ILE A 122 -14.86 -13.42 -9.35
C ILE A 122 -15.90 -14.16 -8.50
N VAL A 123 -16.97 -14.61 -9.15
CA VAL A 123 -18.11 -15.27 -8.51
C VAL A 123 -18.42 -16.57 -9.23
N ALA A 124 -18.53 -17.65 -8.47
CA ALA A 124 -19.00 -18.95 -8.91
C ALA A 124 -19.80 -19.62 -7.78
N ASP A 125 -20.39 -20.78 -8.06
CA ASP A 125 -21.15 -21.53 -7.05
C ASP A 125 -20.24 -21.87 -5.84
N GLY A 126 -20.55 -21.32 -4.67
CA GLY A 126 -19.76 -21.51 -3.46
C GLY A 126 -18.44 -20.73 -3.40
N LEU A 127 -18.15 -19.84 -4.36
CA LEU A 127 -16.92 -19.04 -4.41
C LEU A 127 -17.23 -17.56 -4.61
N LEU A 128 -16.79 -16.73 -3.66
CA LEU A 128 -16.75 -15.27 -3.78
C LEU A 128 -15.33 -14.77 -3.56
N GLN A 129 -14.70 -14.23 -4.61
CA GLN A 129 -13.33 -13.72 -4.54
C GLN A 129 -13.22 -12.26 -4.95
N VAL A 130 -12.69 -11.43 -4.06
CA VAL A 130 -12.35 -10.02 -4.29
C VAL A 130 -10.84 -9.89 -4.45
N ILE A 131 -10.37 -9.30 -5.54
CA ILE A 131 -8.96 -9.03 -5.78
C ILE A 131 -8.77 -7.52 -5.95
N ASP A 132 -7.94 -6.91 -5.09
CA ASP A 132 -7.60 -5.49 -5.09
C ASP A 132 -6.12 -5.32 -5.45
N TYR A 133 -5.87 -4.49 -6.45
CA TYR A 133 -4.56 -4.12 -6.94
C TYR A 133 -3.99 -2.97 -6.11
N LYS A 134 -2.71 -3.07 -5.72
CA LYS A 134 -1.99 -1.98 -5.05
C LYS A 134 -0.73 -1.63 -5.82
N HIS A 135 -0.68 -0.40 -6.33
CA HIS A 135 0.50 0.09 -7.05
C HIS A 135 1.60 0.68 -6.14
N GLY A 136 1.29 1.04 -4.89
CA GLY A 136 2.21 1.80 -4.04
C GLY A 136 3.49 1.04 -3.66
N LEU A 137 4.64 1.73 -3.69
CA LEU A 137 5.94 1.19 -3.23
C LEU A 137 6.18 1.34 -1.72
N GLY A 138 5.57 2.35 -1.08
CA GLY A 138 5.95 2.77 0.27
C GLY A 138 5.52 1.79 1.37
N ILE A 139 4.30 1.24 1.27
CA ILE A 139 3.65 0.50 2.35
C ILE A 139 3.28 -0.88 1.84
N LEU A 140 3.67 -1.92 2.57
CA LEU A 140 3.17 -3.27 2.30
C LEU A 140 1.74 -3.35 2.82
N VAL A 141 0.81 -3.82 1.98
CA VAL A 141 -0.60 -3.95 2.36
C VAL A 141 -0.94 -5.42 2.49
N ASP A 142 -1.45 -5.81 3.65
CA ASP A 142 -1.84 -7.19 3.98
C ASP A 142 -3.36 -7.35 3.87
N ALA A 143 -3.81 -8.54 3.42
CA ALA A 143 -5.22 -8.87 3.27
C ALA A 143 -5.85 -9.40 4.58
N ASP A 144 -5.04 -9.87 5.53
CA ASP A 144 -5.48 -10.40 6.81
C ASP A 144 -6.29 -9.36 7.60
N HIS A 145 -7.59 -9.67 7.81
CA HIS A 145 -8.58 -8.78 8.42
C HIS A 145 -8.54 -7.34 7.92
N ASN A 146 -8.26 -7.14 6.62
CA ASN A 146 -8.14 -5.82 6.03
C ASN A 146 -9.52 -5.16 5.90
N PRO A 147 -9.80 -4.03 6.59
CA PRO A 147 -11.15 -3.48 6.61
C PRO A 147 -11.64 -2.97 5.24
N GLN A 148 -10.74 -2.55 4.33
CA GLN A 148 -11.12 -2.19 2.96
C GLN A 148 -11.66 -3.41 2.22
N MET A 149 -10.92 -4.52 2.27
CA MET A 149 -11.28 -5.77 1.62
C MET A 149 -12.57 -6.35 2.19
N MET A 150 -12.72 -6.32 3.52
CA MET A 150 -13.93 -6.79 4.20
C MET A 150 -15.16 -5.96 3.80
N CYS A 151 -15.04 -4.64 3.65
CA CYS A 151 -16.12 -3.80 3.11
C CYS A 151 -16.48 -4.17 1.66
N TYR A 152 -15.48 -4.48 0.83
CA TYR A 152 -15.72 -4.96 -0.54
C TYR A 152 -16.41 -6.32 -0.56
N ALA A 153 -15.98 -7.25 0.28
CA ALA A 153 -16.64 -8.54 0.42
C ALA A 153 -18.10 -8.39 0.87
N LEU A 154 -18.40 -7.49 1.82
CA LEU A 154 -19.78 -7.18 2.23
C LEU A 154 -20.62 -6.64 1.07
N GLY A 155 -20.09 -5.69 0.30
CA GLY A 155 -20.82 -5.14 -0.84
C GLY A 155 -21.00 -6.15 -1.97
N ALA A 156 -20.08 -7.10 -2.12
CA ALA A 156 -20.22 -8.19 -3.08
C ALA A 156 -21.24 -9.23 -2.60
N LEU A 157 -21.25 -9.57 -1.32
CA LEU A 157 -22.28 -10.45 -0.73
C LEU A 157 -23.68 -9.87 -0.91
N GLU A 158 -23.88 -8.58 -0.62
CA GLU A 158 -25.18 -7.93 -0.79
C GLU A 158 -25.63 -7.89 -2.26
N MET A 159 -24.69 -7.70 -3.19
CA MET A 159 -24.99 -7.69 -4.64
C MET A 159 -25.50 -9.03 -5.17
N PHE A 160 -25.01 -10.14 -4.60
CA PHE A 160 -25.33 -11.50 -5.03
C PHE A 160 -26.24 -12.25 -4.06
N ASP A 161 -26.76 -11.57 -3.03
CA ASP A 161 -27.66 -12.16 -2.04
C ASP A 161 -28.91 -12.74 -2.73
N GLY A 162 -29.28 -13.95 -2.34
CA GLY A 162 -30.40 -14.70 -2.93
C GLY A 162 -30.16 -15.24 -4.36
N ILE A 163 -29.02 -14.96 -4.99
CA ILE A 163 -28.61 -15.54 -6.29
C ILE A 163 -27.64 -16.69 -6.07
N TYR A 164 -26.62 -16.45 -5.24
CA TYR A 164 -25.60 -17.42 -4.87
C TYR A 164 -25.59 -17.62 -3.36
N ASP A 165 -25.21 -18.82 -2.94
CA ASP A 165 -24.90 -19.10 -1.54
C ASP A 165 -23.39 -19.28 -1.39
N PHE A 166 -22.81 -18.60 -0.40
CA PHE A 166 -21.38 -18.58 -0.15
C PHE A 166 -21.16 -18.88 1.32
N ASP A 167 -20.36 -19.91 1.60
CA ASP A 167 -19.91 -20.18 2.97
C ASP A 167 -18.70 -19.30 3.32
N ASN A 168 -17.80 -19.11 2.35
CA ASN A 168 -16.55 -18.37 2.51
C ASN A 168 -16.40 -17.23 1.51
N VAL A 169 -15.62 -16.23 1.91
CA VAL A 169 -15.15 -15.17 1.03
C VAL A 169 -13.62 -15.17 0.98
N THR A 170 -13.07 -14.98 -0.20
CA THR A 170 -11.63 -14.86 -0.42
C THR A 170 -11.28 -13.43 -0.81
N MET A 171 -10.36 -12.82 -0.09
CA MET A 171 -9.89 -11.46 -0.34
C MET A 171 -8.40 -11.48 -0.64
N THR A 172 -8.01 -10.93 -1.77
CA THR A 172 -6.61 -10.87 -2.19
C THR A 172 -6.18 -9.44 -2.44
N ILE A 173 -5.03 -9.09 -1.86
CA ILE A 173 -4.27 -7.89 -2.20
C ILE A 173 -3.11 -8.29 -3.10
N PHE A 174 -3.08 -7.72 -4.30
CA PHE A 174 -2.04 -7.94 -5.29
C PHE A 174 -1.16 -6.69 -5.44
N GLN A 175 0.08 -6.75 -4.93
CA GLN A 175 1.00 -5.62 -4.88
C GLN A 175 2.34 -5.98 -5.55
N PRO A 176 2.44 -5.89 -6.90
CA PRO A 176 3.54 -6.46 -7.67
C PRO A 176 4.88 -5.77 -7.40
N ARG A 177 4.90 -4.45 -7.21
CA ARG A 177 6.14 -3.69 -6.94
C ARG A 177 6.83 -4.08 -5.62
N LYS A 178 6.11 -4.74 -4.71
CA LYS A 178 6.67 -5.32 -3.47
C LYS A 178 6.79 -6.85 -3.53
N ASN A 179 6.51 -7.46 -4.68
CA ASN A 179 6.37 -8.92 -4.84
C ASN A 179 5.44 -9.53 -3.77
N ASN A 180 4.34 -8.85 -3.46
CA ASN A 180 3.44 -9.23 -2.40
C ASN A 180 2.08 -9.65 -2.99
N ILE A 181 1.68 -10.88 -2.68
CA ILE A 181 0.33 -11.40 -2.92
C ILE A 181 -0.12 -11.91 -1.55
N SER A 182 -1.00 -11.16 -0.90
CA SER A 182 -1.57 -11.53 0.39
C SER A 182 -3.02 -11.93 0.18
N THR A 183 -3.38 -13.14 0.62
CA THR A 183 -4.74 -13.67 0.50
C THR A 183 -5.24 -14.05 1.88
N PHE A 184 -6.46 -13.62 2.18
CA PHE A 184 -7.16 -13.96 3.42
C PHE A 184 -8.52 -14.56 3.05
N GLU A 185 -8.84 -15.69 3.67
CA GLU A 185 -10.13 -16.37 3.52
C GLU A 185 -10.82 -16.36 4.89
N MET A 186 -12.12 -16.07 4.90
CA MET A 186 -12.92 -16.05 6.12
C MET A 186 -14.35 -16.51 5.87
N ASP A 187 -14.99 -17.02 6.92
CA ASP A 187 -16.39 -17.43 6.88
C ASP A 187 -17.30 -16.21 6.68
N LYS A 188 -18.35 -16.37 5.88
CA LYS A 188 -19.40 -15.35 5.68
C LYS A 188 -20.02 -14.93 7.01
N ALA A 189 -20.22 -15.87 7.92
CA ALA A 189 -20.80 -15.59 9.24
C ALA A 189 -19.91 -14.66 10.07
N GLU A 190 -18.60 -14.89 10.10
CA GLU A 190 -17.63 -14.04 10.81
C GLU A 190 -17.56 -12.65 10.19
N LEU A 191 -17.64 -12.55 8.85
CA LEU A 191 -17.66 -11.25 8.17
C LEU A 191 -18.90 -10.43 8.54
N LEU A 192 -20.07 -11.07 8.57
CA LEU A 192 -21.32 -10.43 8.97
C LEU A 192 -21.32 -10.05 10.46
N GLU A 193 -20.78 -10.89 11.34
CA GLU A 193 -20.60 -10.56 12.76
C GLU A 193 -19.71 -9.32 12.92
N TRP A 194 -18.57 -9.27 12.23
CA TRP A 194 -17.73 -8.06 12.22
C TRP A 194 -18.47 -6.82 11.69
N ALA A 195 -19.31 -6.99 10.67
CA ALA A 195 -20.09 -5.91 10.10
C ALA A 195 -21.08 -5.31 11.10
N GLU A 196 -21.76 -6.15 11.87
CA GLU A 196 -22.73 -5.74 12.89
C GLU A 196 -22.06 -5.21 14.16
N ASP A 197 -21.04 -5.91 14.67
CA ASP A 197 -20.47 -5.64 16.01
C ASP A 197 -19.37 -4.57 16.00
N GLN A 198 -18.67 -4.39 14.88
CA GLN A 198 -17.53 -3.48 14.78
C GLN A 198 -17.73 -2.40 13.73
N LEU A 199 -18.08 -2.78 12.50
CA LEU A 199 -18.12 -1.87 11.37
C LEU A 199 -19.23 -0.82 11.54
N SER A 200 -20.49 -1.28 11.68
CA SER A 200 -21.66 -0.40 11.70
C SER A 200 -21.65 0.60 12.87
N PRO A 201 -21.35 0.19 14.12
CA PRO A 201 -21.32 1.12 15.25
C PRO A 201 -20.24 2.20 15.09
N LYS A 202 -19.07 1.84 14.56
CA LYS A 202 -17.97 2.80 14.32
C LYS A 202 -18.25 3.69 13.11
N ALA A 203 -18.88 3.16 12.08
CA ALA A 203 -19.31 3.93 10.92
C ALA A 203 -20.33 5.00 11.32
N GLU A 204 -21.31 4.67 12.17
CA GLU A 204 -22.30 5.62 12.68
C GLU A 204 -21.64 6.77 13.47
N LEU A 205 -20.70 6.44 14.36
CA LEU A 205 -19.91 7.45 15.08
C LEU A 205 -19.11 8.33 14.11
N ALA A 206 -18.41 7.72 13.15
CA ALA A 206 -17.61 8.44 12.17
C ALA A 206 -18.47 9.36 11.30
N PHE A 207 -19.64 8.88 10.89
CA PHE A 207 -20.59 9.65 10.10
C PHE A 207 -21.15 10.83 10.89
N LYS A 208 -21.32 10.72 12.21
CA LYS A 208 -21.73 11.85 13.07
C LYS A 208 -20.57 12.74 13.53
N GLY A 209 -19.32 12.30 13.37
CA GLY A 209 -18.14 12.97 13.94
C GLY A 209 -17.99 12.77 15.45
N GLU A 210 -18.62 11.74 15.99
CA GLU A 210 -18.62 11.39 17.42
C GLU A 210 -17.51 10.38 17.75
N GLY A 211 -17.31 10.12 19.05
CA GLY A 211 -16.30 9.19 19.57
C GLY A 211 -15.00 9.89 19.99
N GLU A 212 -13.93 9.11 20.10
CA GLU A 212 -12.64 9.60 20.60
C GLU A 212 -11.62 9.77 19.47
N LEU A 213 -10.83 10.85 19.54
CA LEU A 213 -9.61 10.94 18.77
C LEU A 213 -8.60 9.92 19.31
N LYS A 214 -8.07 9.09 18.41
CA LYS A 214 -7.00 8.14 18.74
C LYS A 214 -5.84 8.36 17.79
N SER A 215 -4.61 8.40 18.33
CA SER A 215 -3.40 8.35 17.51
C SER A 215 -3.00 6.91 17.24
N GLY A 216 -2.30 6.69 16.12
CA GLY A 216 -1.86 5.35 15.70
C GLY A 216 -1.36 5.34 14.26
N LYS A 217 -1.14 4.15 13.69
CA LYS A 217 -0.67 3.97 12.31
C LYS A 217 -1.56 4.70 11.28
N HIS A 218 -2.87 4.76 11.52
CA HIS A 218 -3.83 5.46 10.67
C HIS A 218 -3.60 6.98 10.55
N CYS A 219 -2.85 7.60 11.46
CA CYS A 219 -2.54 9.03 11.37
C CYS A 219 -1.74 9.40 10.11
N GLN A 220 -1.00 8.46 9.50
CA GLN A 220 -0.18 8.71 8.32
C GLN A 220 -0.97 9.33 7.15
N PHE A 221 -2.24 8.94 7.01
CA PHE A 221 -3.14 9.38 5.94
C PHE A 221 -4.20 10.40 6.41
N CYS A 222 -4.04 10.96 7.61
CA CYS A 222 -4.97 11.94 8.14
C CYS A 222 -4.61 13.35 7.64
N LYS A 223 -5.60 14.13 7.18
CA LYS A 223 -5.36 15.50 6.67
C LYS A 223 -4.80 16.43 7.75
N ILE A 224 -5.21 16.24 9.01
CA ILE A 224 -4.71 17.02 10.17
C ILE A 224 -3.49 16.41 10.86
N LYS A 225 -2.82 15.42 10.27
CA LYS A 225 -1.74 14.67 10.95
C LYS A 225 -0.60 15.53 11.50
N ASN A 226 -0.37 16.71 10.92
CA ASN A 226 0.69 17.65 11.31
C ASN A 226 0.27 18.58 12.46
N VAL A 227 -1.04 18.80 12.65
CA VAL A 227 -1.60 19.77 13.60
C VAL A 227 -2.54 19.12 14.64
N CYS A 228 -2.71 17.80 14.60
CA CYS A 228 -3.57 17.05 15.49
C CYS A 228 -3.05 17.09 16.94
N ARG A 229 -3.82 17.72 17.84
CA ARG A 229 -3.49 17.85 19.25
C ARG A 229 -3.34 16.50 19.94
N LYS A 230 -4.27 15.57 19.72
CA LYS A 230 -4.24 14.23 20.32
C LYS A 230 -2.99 13.45 19.92
N ARG A 231 -2.59 13.51 18.64
CA ARG A 231 -1.34 12.89 18.17
C ARG A 231 -0.11 13.50 18.84
N ALA A 232 -0.11 14.83 19.03
CA ALA A 232 0.96 15.49 19.76
C ALA A 232 1.00 15.09 21.25
N GLU A 233 -0.15 15.01 21.91
CA GLU A 233 -0.25 14.58 23.31
C GLU A 233 0.24 13.15 23.53
N ASP A 234 -0.19 12.21 22.68
CA ASP A 234 0.20 10.80 22.78
C ASP A 234 1.72 10.63 22.50
N ASN A 235 2.26 11.34 21.50
CA ASN A 235 3.70 11.31 21.22
C ASN A 235 4.54 12.02 22.30
N LEU A 236 4.00 13.02 22.99
CA LEU A 236 4.69 13.65 24.13
C LEU A 236 4.57 12.84 25.42
N ALA A 237 3.57 11.96 25.54
CA ALA A 237 3.45 11.04 26.67
C ALA A 237 4.62 10.04 26.73
N LEU A 238 5.22 9.68 25.58
CA LEU A 238 6.47 8.93 25.51
C LEU A 238 7.61 9.59 26.28
N ALA A 239 7.74 10.92 26.18
CA ALA A 239 8.78 11.67 26.88
C ALA A 239 8.53 11.75 28.41
N LYS A 240 7.33 11.37 28.86
CA LYS A 240 6.92 11.31 30.27
C LYS A 240 6.93 9.89 30.82
N MET A 241 7.23 8.87 30.01
CA MET A 241 7.39 7.51 30.53
C MET A 241 8.53 7.53 31.55
N GLU A 242 8.22 7.19 32.80
CA GLU A 242 9.23 6.94 33.81
C GLU A 242 9.89 5.61 33.46
N PHE A 243 10.98 5.67 32.69
CA PHE A 243 11.85 4.50 32.52
C PHE A 243 12.41 4.11 33.89
N ALA A 244 12.45 2.81 34.20
CA ALA A 244 13.23 2.32 35.33
C ALA A 244 14.68 2.82 35.19
N ASP A 245 15.36 3.02 36.33
CA ASP A 245 16.69 3.63 36.51
C ASP A 245 17.30 4.26 35.22
N PRO A 246 17.44 5.60 35.12
CA PRO A 246 17.89 6.30 33.90
C PRO A 246 19.22 5.83 33.30
N ALA A 247 19.95 4.92 33.98
CA ALA A 247 21.11 4.22 33.46
C ALA A 247 20.83 3.02 32.53
N THR A 248 19.68 2.34 32.60
CA THR A 248 19.46 1.06 31.87
C THR A 248 17.99 0.78 31.50
N LEU A 249 17.74 0.36 30.25
CA LEU A 249 16.46 -0.23 29.80
C LEU A 249 16.59 -1.75 29.74
N ASP A 250 15.58 -2.50 30.20
CA ASP A 250 15.49 -3.94 29.98
C ASP A 250 14.79 -4.30 28.64
N TYR A 251 14.64 -5.59 28.34
CA TYR A 251 14.06 -6.01 27.06
C TYR A 251 12.55 -5.76 27.00
N GLU A 252 11.87 -5.84 28.15
CA GLU A 252 10.45 -5.53 28.31
C GLU A 252 10.19 -4.04 28.05
N ASP A 253 11.01 -3.15 28.62
CA ASP A 253 11.01 -1.71 28.36
C ASP A 253 11.21 -1.44 26.86
N ILE A 254 12.21 -2.08 26.24
CA ILE A 254 12.49 -1.93 24.81
C ILE A 254 11.29 -2.38 23.96
N ALA A 255 10.68 -3.52 24.29
CA ALA A 255 9.51 -4.04 23.59
C ALA A 255 8.31 -3.08 23.69
N GLU A 256 8.12 -2.40 24.83
CA GLU A 256 7.06 -1.41 25.00
C GLU A 256 7.33 -0.11 24.21
N ILE A 257 8.60 0.29 24.11
CA ILE A 257 9.02 1.53 23.44
C ILE A 257 8.98 1.38 21.92
N LEU A 258 9.41 0.25 21.37
CA LEU A 258 9.62 0.06 19.93
C LEU A 258 8.42 0.50 19.06
N PRO A 259 7.18 0.06 19.31
CA PRO A 259 6.02 0.49 18.51
C PRO A 259 5.74 1.99 18.62
N LYS A 260 6.02 2.58 19.78
CA LYS A 260 5.80 4.01 20.05
C LYS A 260 6.89 4.88 19.42
N LEU A 261 8.12 4.38 19.34
CA LEU A 261 9.25 5.06 18.70
C LEU A 261 9.00 5.27 17.21
N ASP A 262 8.47 4.28 16.51
CA ASP A 262 8.14 4.40 15.08
C ASP A 262 7.10 5.50 14.83
N LEU A 263 6.08 5.59 15.69
CA LEU A 263 5.07 6.66 15.63
C LEU A 263 5.68 8.04 15.90
N LEU A 264 6.62 8.13 16.85
CA LEU A 264 7.32 9.36 17.19
C LEU A 264 8.23 9.83 16.05
N VAL A 265 9.02 8.93 15.46
CA VAL A 265 9.90 9.22 14.31
C VAL A 265 9.07 9.67 13.11
N SER A 266 7.97 8.94 12.82
CA SER A 266 7.02 9.31 11.77
C SER A 266 6.46 10.72 11.98
N TRP A 267 5.97 11.03 13.19
CA TRP A 267 5.44 12.34 13.51
C TRP A 267 6.50 13.46 13.45
N ALA A 268 7.71 13.21 13.95
CA ALA A 268 8.80 14.18 13.89
C ALA A 268 9.16 14.54 12.44
N ASN A 269 9.18 13.54 11.55
CA ASN A 269 9.41 13.74 10.12
C ASN A 269 8.25 14.50 9.45
N ASP A 270 7.00 14.15 9.78
CA ASP A 270 5.80 14.87 9.30
C ASP A 270 5.85 16.36 9.69
N VAL A 271 6.16 16.68 10.95
CA VAL A 271 6.26 18.07 11.44
C VAL A 271 7.40 18.83 10.74
N LYS A 272 8.57 18.21 10.56
CA LYS A 272 9.70 18.84 9.84
C LYS A 272 9.35 19.14 8.39
N ALA A 273 8.73 18.18 7.70
CA ALA A 273 8.32 18.36 6.31
C ALA A 273 7.26 19.46 6.17
N TYR A 274 6.28 19.49 7.09
CA TYR A 274 5.27 20.54 7.14
C TYR A 274 5.88 21.92 7.38
N ALA A 275 6.75 22.06 8.38
CA ALA A 275 7.43 23.33 8.68
C ALA A 275 8.28 23.82 7.50
N LEU A 276 8.96 22.91 6.79
CA LEU A 276 9.73 23.26 5.58
C LEU A 276 8.82 23.73 4.45
N LYS A 277 7.70 23.04 4.21
CA LYS A 277 6.70 23.43 3.19
C LYS A 277 6.17 24.83 3.47
N GLU A 278 5.65 25.06 4.68
CA GLU A 278 5.12 26.36 5.09
C GLU A 278 6.17 27.47 4.99
N ALA A 279 7.41 27.21 5.40
CA ALA A 279 8.52 28.15 5.26
C ALA A 279 8.85 28.48 3.80
N THR A 280 8.72 27.51 2.90
CA THR A 280 8.96 27.68 1.46
C THR A 280 7.83 28.48 0.80
N GLU A 281 6.60 28.36 1.31
CA GLU A 281 5.43 29.15 0.90
C GLU A 281 5.43 30.58 1.48
N GLY A 282 6.42 30.93 2.30
CA GLY A 282 6.64 32.28 2.82
C GLY A 282 6.21 32.51 4.26
N HIS A 283 5.69 31.48 4.96
CA HIS A 283 5.35 31.59 6.37
C HIS A 283 6.60 31.55 7.27
N SER A 284 6.68 32.42 8.27
CA SER A 284 7.80 32.41 9.23
C SER A 284 7.59 31.35 10.32
N ILE A 285 8.56 30.46 10.50
CA ILE A 285 8.59 29.52 11.63
C ILE A 285 9.48 30.11 12.74
N PRO A 286 8.94 30.46 13.93
CA PRO A 286 9.72 31.06 15.00
C PRO A 286 10.93 30.23 15.40
N GLY A 287 12.11 30.86 15.44
CA GLY A 287 13.38 30.21 15.79
C GLY A 287 14.08 29.48 14.64
N TYR A 288 13.48 29.43 13.44
CA TYR A 288 14.03 28.79 12.25
C TYR A 288 14.19 29.81 11.11
N LYS A 289 15.11 29.52 10.19
CA LYS A 289 15.27 30.26 8.93
C LYS A 289 15.41 29.28 7.78
N LEU A 290 14.90 29.64 6.61
CA LEU A 290 15.14 28.91 5.37
C LEU A 290 16.53 29.28 4.85
N VAL A 291 17.32 28.27 4.48
CA VAL A 291 18.65 28.45 3.88
C VAL A 291 18.76 27.54 2.66
N GLU A 292 19.63 27.89 1.72
CA GLU A 292 19.97 26.99 0.63
C GLU A 292 20.57 25.69 1.20
N GLY A 293 20.12 24.56 0.64
CA GLY A 293 20.72 23.26 0.93
C GLY A 293 22.19 23.23 0.50
N ARG A 294 22.94 22.20 0.93
CA ARG A 294 24.31 22.00 0.44
C ARG A 294 24.29 21.82 -1.08
N SER A 295 24.89 22.77 -1.80
CA SER A 295 25.10 22.67 -3.23
C SER A 295 26.01 21.48 -3.55
N VAL A 296 25.51 20.49 -4.29
CA VAL A 296 26.33 19.41 -4.83
C VAL A 296 26.85 19.86 -6.18
N ARG A 297 28.16 19.79 -6.39
CA ARG A 297 28.76 20.09 -7.70
C ARG A 297 28.28 19.04 -8.69
N LYS A 298 27.71 19.49 -9.81
CA LYS A 298 27.38 18.66 -10.96
C LYS A 298 28.16 19.18 -12.16
N PHE A 299 28.52 18.29 -13.07
CA PHE A 299 29.04 18.70 -14.36
C PHE A 299 27.96 19.45 -15.13
N SER A 300 28.29 20.61 -15.67
CA SER A 300 27.34 21.45 -16.41
C SER A 300 27.06 20.93 -17.82
N ASP A 301 28.01 20.19 -18.38
CA ASP A 301 27.95 19.57 -19.70
C ASP A 301 28.78 18.29 -19.65
N GLU A 302 28.11 17.15 -19.58
CA GLU A 302 28.77 15.85 -19.50
C GLU A 302 29.59 15.53 -20.75
N ALA A 303 29.17 16.01 -21.93
CA ALA A 303 29.89 15.79 -23.18
C ALA A 303 31.20 16.58 -23.20
N ALA A 304 31.15 17.88 -22.86
CA ALA A 304 32.35 18.71 -22.77
C ALA A 304 33.34 18.20 -21.71
N VAL A 305 32.82 17.72 -20.58
CA VAL A 305 33.63 17.12 -19.53
C VAL A 305 34.28 15.82 -20.00
N SER A 306 33.52 14.93 -20.63
CA SER A 306 34.06 13.68 -21.14
C SER A 306 35.16 13.92 -22.18
N GLN A 307 34.97 14.88 -23.10
CA GLN A 307 35.97 15.24 -24.11
C GLN A 307 37.24 15.81 -23.47
N ALA A 308 37.12 16.73 -22.52
CA ALA A 308 38.28 17.33 -21.84
C ALA A 308 39.11 16.30 -21.07
N VAL A 309 38.45 15.29 -20.46
CA VAL A 309 39.12 14.21 -19.74
C VAL A 309 39.80 13.23 -20.72
N MET A 310 39.15 12.91 -21.84
CA MET A 310 39.73 12.09 -22.92
C MET A 310 40.93 12.76 -23.58
N ASP A 311 40.86 14.06 -23.88
CA ASP A 311 41.96 14.85 -24.46
C ASP A 311 43.18 14.90 -23.52
N ALA A 312 42.94 14.84 -22.21
CA ALA A 312 43.98 14.72 -21.19
C ALA A 312 44.54 13.29 -21.03
N GLY A 313 44.03 12.33 -21.80
CA GLY A 313 44.50 10.94 -21.81
C GLY A 313 43.90 10.03 -20.74
N PHE A 314 42.78 10.44 -20.10
CA PHE A 314 42.08 9.64 -19.09
C PHE A 314 40.71 9.17 -19.60
N ASP A 315 40.23 8.03 -19.10
CA ASP A 315 38.85 7.55 -19.38
C ASP A 315 37.87 8.15 -18.37
N PRO A 316 36.93 9.02 -18.77
CA PRO A 316 35.95 9.62 -17.86
C PRO A 316 34.85 8.65 -17.41
N TYR A 317 34.78 7.44 -17.97
CA TYR A 317 33.67 6.52 -17.73
C TYR A 317 34.06 5.34 -16.84
N GLU A 318 33.14 4.96 -15.95
CA GLU A 318 33.23 3.71 -15.20
C GLU A 318 32.49 2.58 -15.95
N LYS A 319 33.18 1.47 -16.25
CA LYS A 319 32.52 0.25 -16.73
C LYS A 319 31.91 -0.52 -15.56
N LYS A 320 30.58 -0.46 -15.42
CA LYS A 320 29.83 -1.23 -14.42
C LYS A 320 29.04 -2.36 -15.07
N LEU A 321 28.96 -3.49 -14.38
CA LEU A 321 28.07 -4.58 -14.76
C LEU A 321 26.61 -4.09 -14.69
N LEU A 322 25.79 -4.48 -15.66
CA LEU A 322 24.36 -4.15 -15.62
C LEU A 322 23.72 -4.78 -14.38
N THR A 323 22.77 -4.05 -13.79
CA THR A 323 21.94 -4.58 -12.71
C THR A 323 21.15 -5.79 -13.20
N ILE A 324 20.71 -6.66 -12.28
CA ILE A 324 19.85 -7.82 -12.62
C ILE A 324 18.71 -7.38 -13.53
N THR A 325 17.98 -6.33 -13.16
CA THR A 325 16.85 -5.80 -13.94
C THR A 325 17.26 -5.36 -15.35
N ALA A 326 18.33 -4.58 -15.48
CA ALA A 326 18.80 -4.12 -16.79
C ALA A 326 19.30 -5.29 -17.67
N MET A 327 19.89 -6.30 -17.04
CA MET A 327 20.36 -7.51 -17.72
C MET A 327 19.18 -8.42 -18.12
N THR A 328 18.15 -8.54 -17.29
CA THR A 328 16.91 -9.26 -17.62
C THR A 328 16.18 -8.59 -18.78
N LYS A 329 16.17 -7.24 -18.82
CA LYS A 329 15.62 -6.48 -19.94
C LYS A 329 16.43 -6.70 -21.23
N LEU A 330 17.76 -6.68 -21.13
CA LEU A 330 18.66 -6.88 -22.27
C LEU A 330 18.52 -8.28 -22.89
N LEU A 331 18.42 -9.32 -22.04
CA LEU A 331 18.43 -10.72 -22.48
C LEU A 331 17.03 -11.30 -22.69
N GLY A 332 16.00 -10.71 -22.09
CA GLY A 332 14.67 -11.31 -21.95
C GLY A 332 14.61 -12.36 -20.83
N LYS A 333 13.48 -12.47 -20.13
CA LYS A 333 13.32 -13.30 -18.92
C LYS A 333 13.74 -14.76 -19.09
N LYS A 334 13.40 -15.37 -20.24
CA LYS A 334 13.77 -16.75 -20.57
C LYS A 334 15.28 -16.93 -20.69
N THR A 335 15.92 -16.18 -21.59
CA THR A 335 17.37 -16.22 -21.82
C THR A 335 18.15 -15.82 -20.58
N PHE A 336 17.66 -14.84 -19.82
CA PHE A 336 18.25 -14.42 -18.57
C PHE A 336 18.29 -15.57 -17.56
N ASN A 337 17.17 -16.27 -17.36
CA ASN A 337 17.10 -17.41 -16.44
C ASN A 337 17.98 -18.58 -16.92
N ASP A 338 17.98 -18.87 -18.22
CA ASP A 338 18.77 -19.96 -18.80
C ASP A 338 20.28 -19.70 -18.68
N LEU A 339 20.74 -18.45 -18.85
CA LEU A 339 22.16 -18.09 -18.83
C LEU A 339 22.68 -17.72 -17.44
N LEU A 340 21.90 -16.97 -16.68
CA LEU A 340 22.36 -16.30 -15.45
C LEU A 340 21.68 -16.84 -14.20
N GLY A 341 20.62 -17.65 -14.32
CA GLY A 341 19.88 -18.18 -13.17
C GLY A 341 20.78 -18.90 -12.15
N GLY A 342 21.75 -19.69 -12.63
CA GLY A 342 22.74 -20.37 -11.78
C GLY A 342 23.83 -19.46 -11.19
N LEU A 343 23.92 -18.20 -11.62
CA LEU A 343 24.89 -17.20 -11.16
C LEU A 343 24.27 -16.18 -10.20
N ILE A 344 22.97 -16.29 -9.91
CA ILE A 344 22.26 -15.41 -9.00
C ILE A 344 22.19 -16.08 -7.63
N VAL A 345 22.85 -15.46 -6.65
CA VAL A 345 22.70 -15.84 -5.25
C VAL A 345 21.70 -14.89 -4.61
N LYS A 346 20.54 -15.42 -4.19
CA LYS A 346 19.63 -14.68 -3.32
C LYS A 346 20.25 -14.66 -1.92
N GLN A 347 21.01 -13.62 -1.63
CA GLN A 347 21.53 -13.41 -0.27
C GLN A 347 20.36 -13.24 0.68
N SER A 348 20.38 -13.98 1.79
CA SER A 348 19.41 -13.80 2.87
C SER A 348 19.46 -12.34 3.33
N GLY A 349 18.30 -11.70 3.42
CA GLY A 349 18.19 -10.33 3.91
C GLY A 349 18.76 -10.21 5.32
N LYS A 350 19.27 -9.04 5.68
CA LYS A 350 19.71 -8.78 7.06
C LYS A 350 18.52 -9.01 8.00
N PRO A 351 18.71 -9.71 9.15
CA PRO A 351 17.66 -9.85 10.15
C PRO A 351 17.10 -8.48 10.51
N THR A 352 15.78 -8.37 10.55
CA THR A 352 15.06 -7.15 10.89
C THR A 352 14.10 -7.47 12.01
N LEU A 353 14.15 -6.68 13.09
CA LEU A 353 13.22 -6.84 14.19
C LEU A 353 11.87 -6.23 13.79
N VAL A 354 10.81 -7.01 13.97
CA VAL A 354 9.45 -6.66 13.58
C VAL A 354 8.50 -7.07 14.70
N PRO A 355 7.34 -6.42 14.84
CA PRO A 355 6.28 -6.90 15.73
C PRO A 355 5.83 -8.35 15.42
N LEU A 356 5.25 -9.04 16.41
CA LEU A 356 4.78 -10.44 16.25
C LEU A 356 3.59 -10.59 15.28
N ASP A 357 2.86 -9.51 15.03
CA ASP A 357 1.76 -9.46 14.06
C ASP A 357 2.26 -9.22 12.62
N ASP A 358 3.57 -9.12 12.39
CA ASP A 358 4.14 -9.11 11.04
C ASP A 358 4.02 -10.50 10.40
N SER A 359 3.47 -10.56 9.18
CA SER A 359 3.19 -11.83 8.49
C SER A 359 4.45 -12.59 8.04
N ARG A 360 5.64 -11.99 8.13
CA ARG A 360 6.91 -12.66 7.78
C ARG A 360 7.27 -13.73 8.82
N GLN A 361 7.70 -14.89 8.33
CA GLN A 361 8.15 -15.99 9.20
C GLN A 361 9.32 -15.58 10.09
N GLU A 362 9.25 -15.98 11.37
CA GLU A 362 10.33 -15.78 12.33
C GLU A 362 11.64 -16.45 11.86
N LEU A 363 12.75 -15.73 12.06
CA LEU A 363 14.05 -16.22 11.65
C LEU A 363 14.62 -17.19 12.69
N ASN A 364 14.69 -18.48 12.33
CA ASN A 364 15.38 -19.49 13.13
C ASN A 364 16.91 -19.39 12.97
N LEU A 365 17.55 -18.64 13.87
CA LEU A 365 19.01 -18.41 13.85
C LEU A 365 19.86 -19.65 14.21
N ALA A 366 19.25 -20.72 14.74
CA ALA A 366 19.95 -21.95 15.15
C ALA A 366 20.47 -22.83 13.98
N THR A 367 20.07 -22.54 12.74
CA THR A 367 20.36 -23.39 11.57
C THR A 367 21.48 -22.88 10.65
N ASN A 368 22.03 -21.70 10.92
CA ASN A 368 23.06 -21.07 10.07
C ASN A 368 24.51 -21.32 10.53
N GLU A 369 24.75 -22.11 11.58
CA GLU A 369 26.10 -22.38 12.12
C GLU A 369 26.82 -23.61 11.52
N PHE A 370 26.25 -24.35 10.57
CA PHE A 370 26.93 -25.49 9.95
C PHE A 370 26.88 -25.46 8.42
N LYS A 371 27.61 -24.51 7.83
CA LYS A 371 28.19 -24.66 6.49
C LYS A 371 29.58 -24.01 6.49
N GLU A 372 30.54 -24.69 7.11
CA GLU A 372 31.95 -24.57 6.75
C GLU A 372 32.28 -25.70 5.75
N ASP A 373 32.89 -25.27 4.64
CA ASP A 373 33.46 -25.96 3.47
C ASP A 373 32.54 -26.69 2.46
#